data_AF-A0A4S8XLT0-F1
#
_entry.id   AF-A0A4S8XLT0-F1
#
_cell.length_a   1.000
_cell.length_b   1.000
_cell.length_c   1.000
_cell.angle_alpha   90.00
_cell.angle_beta   90.00
_cell.angle_gamma   90.00
#
_symmetry.space_group_name_H-M   'P 1'
#
loop_
_entity.id
_entity.type
_entity.pdbx_description
1 polymer ?
#
loop_
_entity_poly.entity_id
_entity_poly.type
_entity_poly.pdbx_seq_one_letter_code
_entity_poly.pdbx_strand_id
1 'polypeptide(L)'
;MHKRTWTPPHALPNQNSGAQAESRIPRFLIEDLSPTEWRAEHERTRASLGDETYLALRKSEIDQKMRSSNDVLNDMIKAGQWKFPPVGNDVKPDRIGFGDGRVFDVRIKHGVPDYITDAMYATYGVGAGARSIPEEWLEFEVPIEKSREEKEQREKERQEALEMENTRILDGSYSVRDIDMGCFLNLKSS
;
A
#
# COMPACT_ATOMS: atom_id res chain seq x y z
N MET A 1 -34.63 -1.00 -53.31
CA MET A 1 -33.51 -1.93 -53.03
C MET A 1 -32.32 -1.12 -52.55
N HIS A 2 -32.10 -1.03 -51.24
CA HIS A 2 -30.93 -0.33 -50.67
C HIS A 2 -29.94 -1.38 -50.15
N LYS A 3 -28.79 -1.52 -50.82
CA LYS A 3 -27.72 -2.43 -50.43
C LYS A 3 -27.01 -1.83 -49.22
N ARG A 4 -27.15 -2.45 -48.04
CA ARG A 4 -26.32 -2.13 -46.86
C ARG A 4 -24.99 -2.86 -47.03
N THR A 5 -23.92 -2.11 -47.25
CA THR A 5 -22.54 -2.59 -47.10
C THR A 5 -22.29 -2.86 -45.61
N TRP A 6 -22.07 -4.13 -45.26
CA TRP A 6 -21.72 -4.56 -43.91
C TRP A 6 -20.20 -4.45 -43.77
N THR A 7 -19.73 -3.40 -43.11
CA THR A 7 -18.33 -3.30 -42.68
C THR A 7 -18.16 -4.19 -41.43
N PRO A 8 -17.15 -5.08 -41.36
CA PRO A 8 -16.94 -5.88 -40.16
C PRO A 8 -16.60 -4.95 -38.98
N PRO A 9 -17.04 -5.25 -37.74
CA PRO A 9 -16.57 -4.51 -36.59
C PRO A 9 -15.05 -4.70 -36.50
N HIS A 10 -14.33 -3.59 -36.50
CA HIS A 10 -12.90 -3.55 -36.23
C HIS A 10 -12.64 -4.37 -34.97
N ALA A 11 -11.93 -5.48 -35.12
CA ALA A 11 -11.36 -6.19 -33.98
C ALA A 11 -10.51 -5.18 -33.22
N LEU A 12 -10.91 -4.85 -31.98
CA LEU A 12 -10.05 -4.13 -31.05
C LEU A 12 -8.75 -4.92 -30.95
N PRO A 13 -7.58 -4.30 -31.12
CA PRO A 13 -6.35 -5.04 -31.01
C PRO A 13 -6.19 -5.41 -29.53
N ASN A 14 -6.35 -6.71 -29.25
CA ASN A 14 -5.96 -7.32 -27.98
C ASN A 14 -4.44 -7.22 -27.87
N GLN A 15 -3.94 -6.04 -27.50
CA GLN A 15 -2.52 -5.78 -27.35
C GLN A 15 -2.17 -5.94 -25.87
N ASN A 16 -1.83 -7.17 -25.50
CA ASN A 16 -0.68 -7.50 -24.65
C ASN A 16 -0.36 -6.50 -23.51
N SER A 17 -1.38 -6.12 -22.73
CA SER A 17 -1.31 -5.02 -21.76
C SER A 17 -0.35 -5.30 -20.60
N GLY A 18 -0.15 -6.58 -20.24
CA GLY A 18 0.81 -6.98 -19.21
C GLY A 18 2.28 -6.77 -19.60
N ALA A 19 2.67 -7.11 -20.83
CA ALA A 19 4.06 -6.97 -21.29
C ALA A 19 4.48 -5.50 -21.48
N GLN A 20 3.53 -4.64 -21.87
CA GLN A 20 3.77 -3.21 -21.99
C GLN A 20 3.83 -2.51 -20.61
N ALA A 21 3.06 -2.99 -19.64
CA ALA A 21 3.10 -2.55 -18.24
C ALA A 21 4.44 -2.90 -17.57
N GLU A 22 4.96 -4.10 -17.78
CA GLU A 22 6.26 -4.56 -17.25
C GLU A 22 7.45 -3.72 -17.75
N SER A 23 7.43 -3.29 -19.01
CA SER A 23 8.53 -2.49 -19.60
C SER A 23 8.76 -1.12 -18.94
N ARG A 24 7.79 -0.64 -18.14
CA ARG A 24 7.89 0.63 -17.40
C ARG A 24 8.55 0.47 -16.03
N ILE A 25 8.79 -0.76 -15.60
CA ILE A 25 9.36 -1.06 -14.30
C ILE A 25 10.87 -1.24 -14.49
N PRO A 26 11.71 -0.43 -13.81
CA PRO A 26 13.15 -0.55 -13.91
C PRO A 26 13.62 -1.95 -13.55
N ARG A 27 14.51 -2.49 -14.39
CA ARG A 27 15.17 -3.76 -14.16
C ARG A 27 16.61 -3.52 -13.78
N PHE A 28 17.02 -4.07 -12.65
CA PHE A 28 18.36 -3.90 -12.10
C PHE A 28 19.25 -5.07 -12.51
N LEU A 29 20.54 -4.81 -12.75
CA LEU A 29 21.51 -5.85 -13.17
C LEU A 29 21.58 -7.02 -12.18
N ILE A 30 21.39 -6.73 -10.89
CA ILE A 30 21.43 -7.75 -9.83
C ILE A 30 20.28 -8.76 -9.91
N GLU A 31 19.21 -8.47 -10.66
CA GLU A 31 18.08 -9.38 -10.88
C GLU A 31 18.41 -10.51 -11.84
N ASP A 32 19.36 -10.31 -12.75
CA ASP A 32 19.77 -11.30 -13.75
C ASP A 32 20.89 -12.22 -13.24
N LEU A 33 21.46 -11.93 -12.08
CA LEU A 33 22.54 -12.74 -11.50
C LEU A 33 22.00 -14.08 -11.00
N SER A 34 22.74 -15.16 -11.20
CA SER A 34 22.50 -16.41 -10.49
C SER A 34 22.69 -16.23 -8.97
N PRO A 35 22.18 -17.14 -8.12
CA PRO A 35 22.36 -17.03 -6.67
C PRO A 35 23.83 -16.94 -6.21
N THR A 36 24.75 -17.58 -6.94
CA THR A 36 26.18 -17.53 -6.63
C THR A 36 26.80 -16.21 -7.07
N GLU A 37 26.42 -15.69 -8.24
CA GLU A 37 26.88 -14.38 -8.71
C GLU A 37 26.35 -13.25 -7.83
N TRP A 38 25.12 -13.35 -7.33
CA TRP A 38 24.55 -12.43 -6.35
C TRP A 38 25.38 -12.37 -5.09
N ARG A 39 25.71 -13.52 -4.48
CA ARG A 39 26.54 -13.53 -3.26
C ARG A 39 27.90 -12.87 -3.49
N ALA A 40 28.55 -13.19 -4.61
CA ALA A 40 29.84 -12.61 -4.96
C ALA A 40 29.76 -11.10 -5.23
N GLU A 41 28.68 -10.63 -5.86
CA GLU A 41 28.43 -9.20 -6.08
C GLU A 41 28.12 -8.49 -4.76
N HIS A 42 27.25 -9.06 -3.93
CA HIS A 42 26.89 -8.55 -2.61
C HIS A 42 28.14 -8.33 -1.74
N GLU A 43 28.97 -9.36 -1.58
CA GLU A 43 30.20 -9.30 -0.79
C GLU A 43 31.17 -8.25 -1.33
N ARG A 44 31.41 -8.25 -2.66
CA ARG A 44 32.34 -7.32 -3.30
C ARG A 44 31.88 -5.86 -3.18
N THR A 45 30.61 -5.60 -3.49
CA THR A 45 30.05 -4.24 -3.50
C THR A 45 29.96 -3.70 -2.07
N ARG A 46 29.56 -4.52 -1.10
CA ARG A 46 29.55 -4.13 0.32
C ARG A 46 30.96 -3.83 0.84
N ALA A 47 31.94 -4.68 0.54
CA ALA A 47 33.34 -4.44 0.91
C ALA A 47 33.92 -3.16 0.27
N SER A 48 33.48 -2.81 -0.95
CA SER A 48 33.94 -1.61 -1.65
C SER A 48 33.30 -0.32 -1.17
N LEU A 49 32.02 -0.35 -0.76
CA LEU A 49 31.24 0.85 -0.44
C LEU A 49 31.16 1.14 1.07
N GLY A 50 31.32 0.11 1.90
CA GLY A 50 30.96 0.16 3.31
C GLY A 50 29.44 0.02 3.51
N ASP A 51 29.05 -0.34 4.74
CA ASP A 51 27.67 -0.76 5.06
C ASP A 51 26.64 0.36 4.84
N GLU A 52 26.92 1.60 5.23
CA GLU A 52 25.97 2.72 5.08
C GLU A 52 25.67 3.01 3.61
N THR A 53 26.72 3.13 2.78
CA THR A 53 26.58 3.40 1.34
C THR A 53 25.96 2.22 0.60
N TYR A 54 26.32 1.00 0.98
CA TYR A 54 25.71 -0.22 0.45
C TYR A 54 24.21 -0.27 0.74
N LEU A 55 23.82 0.01 2.00
CA LEU A 55 22.42 0.04 2.41
C LEU A 55 21.64 1.10 1.65
N ALA A 56 22.20 2.31 1.51
CA ALA A 56 21.58 3.40 0.74
C ALA A 56 21.38 3.02 -0.73
N LEU A 57 22.36 2.37 -1.35
CA LEU A 57 22.25 1.85 -2.72
C LEU A 57 21.09 0.86 -2.84
N ARG A 58 21.07 -0.19 -2.02
CA ARG A 58 20.04 -1.24 -2.10
C ARG A 58 18.64 -0.75 -1.79
N LYS A 59 18.49 0.14 -0.81
CA LYS A 59 17.22 0.81 -0.53
C LYS A 59 16.73 1.62 -1.71
N SER A 60 17.61 2.38 -2.35
CA SER A 60 17.23 3.18 -3.54
C SER A 60 16.73 2.29 -4.68
N GLU A 61 17.38 1.15 -4.93
CA GLU A 61 16.96 0.17 -5.94
C GLU A 61 15.56 -0.41 -5.61
N ILE A 62 15.36 -0.82 -4.35
CA ILE A 62 14.08 -1.33 -3.84
C ILE A 62 12.97 -0.28 -3.97
N ASP A 63 13.21 0.94 -3.49
CA ASP A 63 12.26 2.05 -3.52
C ASP A 63 11.90 2.45 -4.94
N GLN A 64 12.87 2.45 -5.86
CA GLN A 64 12.63 2.76 -7.25
C GLN A 64 11.77 1.68 -7.92
N LYS A 65 12.04 0.40 -7.66
CA LYS A 65 11.22 -0.70 -8.18
C LYS A 65 9.81 -0.62 -7.61
N MET A 66 9.65 -0.53 -6.29
CA MET A 66 8.33 -0.43 -5.63
C MET A 66 7.51 0.76 -6.14
N ARG A 67 8.10 1.95 -6.26
CA ARG A 67 7.40 3.12 -6.80
C ARG A 67 6.92 2.88 -8.23
N SER A 68 7.79 2.38 -9.10
CA SER A 68 7.44 2.11 -10.49
C SER A 68 6.35 1.03 -10.60
N SER A 69 6.42 -0.01 -9.78
CA SER A 69 5.38 -1.03 -9.68
C SER A 69 4.04 -0.42 -9.25
N ASN A 70 4.03 0.40 -8.21
CA ASN A 70 2.82 1.06 -7.73
C ASN A 70 2.23 2.01 -8.77
N ASP A 71 3.06 2.74 -9.52
CA ASP A 71 2.60 3.61 -10.61
C ASP A 71 1.92 2.81 -11.72
N VAL A 72 2.52 1.69 -12.14
CA VAL A 72 1.91 0.79 -13.12
C VAL A 72 0.59 0.22 -12.59
N LEU A 73 0.54 -0.23 -11.34
CA LEU A 73 -0.69 -0.73 -10.72
C LEU A 73 -1.78 0.35 -10.71
N ASN A 74 -1.43 1.58 -10.32
CA ASN A 74 -2.34 2.72 -10.29
C ASN A 74 -2.88 3.05 -11.69
N ASP A 75 -2.05 3.01 -12.73
CA ASP A 75 -2.48 3.21 -14.11
C ASP A 75 -3.46 2.13 -14.55
N MET A 76 -3.21 0.86 -14.20
CA MET A 76 -4.10 -0.26 -14.51
C MET A 76 -5.46 -0.14 -13.81
N ILE A 77 -5.47 0.31 -12.55
CA ILE A 77 -6.70 0.59 -11.80
C ILE A 77 -7.50 1.70 -12.49
N LYS A 78 -6.84 2.82 -12.84
CA LYS A 78 -7.48 3.95 -13.54
C LYS A 78 -8.02 3.55 -14.92
N ALA A 79 -7.31 2.67 -15.63
CA ALA A 79 -7.72 2.13 -16.92
C ALA A 79 -8.83 1.06 -16.81
N GLY A 80 -9.24 0.68 -15.58
CA GLY A 80 -10.23 -0.37 -15.35
C GLY A 80 -9.76 -1.78 -15.74
N GLN A 81 -8.45 -1.94 -16.00
CA GLN A 81 -7.81 -3.22 -16.32
C GLN A 81 -7.59 -4.08 -15.08
N TRP A 82 -7.48 -3.44 -13.92
CA TRP A 82 -7.47 -4.09 -12.63
C TRP A 82 -8.75 -3.74 -11.88
N LYS A 83 -9.62 -4.73 -11.67
CA LYS A 83 -10.79 -4.56 -10.80
C LYS A 83 -10.47 -5.13 -9.44
N PHE A 84 -10.44 -4.26 -8.44
CA PHE A 84 -10.42 -4.73 -7.06
C PHE A 84 -11.61 -5.66 -6.82
N PRO A 85 -11.47 -6.70 -5.98
CA PRO A 85 -12.65 -7.37 -5.46
C PRO A 85 -13.57 -6.30 -4.87
N PRO A 86 -14.90 -6.44 -5.02
CA PRO A 86 -15.84 -5.50 -4.45
C PRO A 86 -15.49 -5.31 -2.97
N VAL A 87 -15.17 -4.08 -2.59
CA VAL A 87 -14.99 -3.73 -1.18
C VAL A 87 -16.36 -3.96 -0.55
N GLY A 88 -16.46 -4.97 0.30
CA GLY A 88 -17.69 -5.22 1.05
C GLY A 88 -18.06 -3.95 1.81
N ASN A 89 -19.33 -3.58 1.80
CA ASN A 89 -19.86 -2.44 2.57
C ASN A 89 -19.69 -2.61 4.10
N ASP A 90 -19.10 -3.73 4.54
CA ASP A 90 -18.94 -4.11 5.94
C ASP A 90 -17.62 -3.62 6.55
N VAL A 91 -16.72 -3.01 5.78
CA VAL A 91 -15.48 -2.43 6.32
C VAL A 91 -15.76 -1.05 6.89
N LYS A 92 -16.38 -1.03 8.08
CA LYS A 92 -16.38 0.15 8.94
C LYS A 92 -14.95 0.34 9.48
N PRO A 93 -14.42 1.57 9.53
CA PRO A 93 -13.11 1.80 10.12
C PRO A 93 -13.16 1.38 11.59
N ASP A 94 -12.14 0.66 12.07
CA ASP A 94 -12.08 0.21 13.47
C ASP A 94 -12.06 1.37 14.47
N ARG A 95 -11.77 2.60 14.00
CA ARG A 95 -11.72 3.83 14.79
C ARG A 95 -12.12 5.07 14.01
N ILE A 96 -12.66 6.06 14.70
CA ILE A 96 -12.95 7.38 14.13
C ILE A 96 -12.31 8.47 14.97
N GLY A 97 -11.67 9.44 14.32
CA GLY A 97 -11.05 10.60 14.95
C GLY A 97 -11.82 11.90 14.68
N PHE A 98 -11.88 12.78 15.67
CA PHE A 98 -12.45 14.13 15.57
C PHE A 98 -11.36 15.18 15.30
N GLY A 99 -11.76 16.32 14.74
CA GLY A 99 -10.84 17.45 14.45
C GLY A 99 -10.20 18.10 15.69
N ASP A 100 -10.64 17.74 16.90
CA ASP A 100 -10.07 18.14 18.18
C ASP A 100 -9.07 17.13 18.77
N GLY A 101 -8.77 16.05 18.03
CA GLY A 101 -7.75 15.06 18.40
C GLY A 101 -8.27 13.83 19.16
N ARG A 102 -9.57 13.77 19.47
CA ARG A 102 -10.19 12.60 20.13
C ARG A 102 -10.40 11.44 19.17
N VAL A 103 -10.32 10.21 19.68
CA VAL A 103 -10.42 8.97 18.89
C VAL A 103 -11.38 8.01 19.59
N PHE A 104 -12.22 7.31 18.84
CA PHE A 104 -13.22 6.35 19.36
C PHE A 104 -13.06 4.99 18.70
N ASP A 105 -13.27 3.89 19.45
CA ASP A 105 -13.26 2.51 18.91
C ASP A 105 -14.63 2.16 18.29
N VAL A 106 -14.63 1.65 17.05
CA VAL A 106 -15.81 1.19 16.30
C VAL A 106 -15.70 -0.31 16.06
N ARG A 107 -15.84 -1.12 17.12
CA ARG A 107 -15.90 -2.58 16.95
C ARG A 107 -17.36 -3.06 16.89
N ILE A 108 -17.66 -3.91 15.90
CA ILE A 108 -18.98 -4.54 15.66
C ILE A 108 -19.57 -5.20 16.92
N LYS A 109 -18.73 -5.65 17.86
CA LYS A 109 -19.15 -6.37 19.06
C LYS A 109 -19.78 -5.50 20.15
N HIS A 110 -19.46 -4.20 20.18
CA HIS A 110 -20.02 -3.25 21.15
C HIS A 110 -20.76 -2.09 20.49
N GLY A 111 -20.45 -1.77 19.23
CA GLY A 111 -21.10 -0.72 18.46
C GLY A 111 -20.84 0.66 19.07
N VAL A 112 -20.37 1.62 18.29
CA VAL A 112 -20.67 3.02 18.64
C VAL A 112 -22.17 3.18 18.34
N PRO A 113 -23.03 3.47 19.32
CA PRO A 113 -24.46 3.56 19.08
C PRO A 113 -24.79 4.48 17.90
N ASP A 114 -25.83 4.13 17.12
CA ASP A 114 -26.17 4.81 15.86
C ASP A 114 -26.36 6.33 16.03
N TYR A 115 -26.88 6.77 17.18
CA TYR A 115 -27.07 8.19 17.47
C TYR A 115 -25.75 8.98 17.64
N ILE A 116 -24.66 8.31 18.04
CA ILE A 116 -23.30 8.89 18.04
C ILE A 116 -22.79 8.98 16.60
N THR A 117 -22.95 7.89 15.84
CA THR A 117 -22.58 7.84 14.43
C THR A 117 -23.29 8.94 13.62
N ASP A 118 -24.59 9.14 13.83
CA ASP A 118 -25.38 10.20 13.22
C ASP A 118 -24.96 11.60 13.66
N ALA A 119 -24.67 11.80 14.96
CA ALA A 119 -24.17 13.06 15.48
C ALA A 119 -22.80 13.43 14.87
N MET A 120 -21.93 12.42 14.68
CA MET A 120 -20.63 12.58 14.04
C MET A 120 -20.76 13.04 12.59
N TYR A 121 -21.59 12.36 11.79
CA TYR A 121 -21.85 12.76 10.40
C TYR A 121 -22.54 14.13 10.31
N ALA A 122 -23.38 14.50 11.28
CA ALA A 122 -23.97 15.84 11.37
C ALA A 122 -22.96 16.94 11.73
N THR A 123 -21.93 16.64 12.54
CA THR A 123 -20.88 17.61 12.94
C THR A 123 -19.85 17.93 11.86
N TYR A 124 -19.77 17.17 10.76
CA TYR A 124 -18.97 17.54 9.59
C TYR A 124 -19.60 18.69 8.76
N GLY A 125 -20.81 19.13 9.13
CA GLY A 125 -21.35 20.42 8.72
C GLY A 125 -20.66 21.56 9.48
N VAL A 126 -19.83 22.33 8.77
CA VAL A 126 -19.13 23.55 9.25
C VAL A 126 -19.96 24.32 10.29
N GLY A 127 -19.53 24.32 11.55
CA GLY A 127 -20.02 25.27 12.57
C GLY A 127 -20.57 24.71 13.88
N ALA A 128 -20.46 23.41 14.18
CA ALA A 128 -20.89 22.91 15.48
C ALA A 128 -19.75 23.03 16.51
N GLY A 129 -19.73 24.15 17.25
CA GLY A 129 -18.92 24.33 18.45
C GLY A 129 -19.13 23.16 19.43
N ALA A 130 -18.08 22.83 20.20
CA ALA A 130 -17.99 21.72 21.13
C ALA A 130 -19.28 21.51 21.93
N ARG A 131 -20.22 20.72 21.38
CA ARG A 131 -21.38 20.25 22.13
C ARG A 131 -20.82 19.33 23.19
N SER A 132 -21.26 19.54 24.44
CA SER A 132 -20.94 18.70 25.58
C SER A 132 -21.14 17.24 25.19
N ILE A 133 -20.04 16.49 25.12
CA ILE A 133 -20.10 15.06 24.85
C ILE A 133 -20.79 14.40 26.06
N PRO A 134 -21.88 13.65 25.85
CA PRO A 134 -22.52 12.90 26.91
C PRO A 134 -21.51 11.96 27.59
N GLU A 135 -21.60 11.82 28.90
CA GLU A 135 -20.62 11.05 29.69
C GLU A 135 -20.60 9.57 29.28
N GLU A 136 -21.74 9.04 28.82
CA GLU A 136 -21.87 7.70 28.25
C GLU A 136 -21.05 7.48 26.97
N TRP A 137 -20.60 8.55 26.30
CA TRP A 137 -19.75 8.44 25.11
C TRP A 137 -18.27 8.36 25.47
N LEU A 138 -17.88 8.85 26.65
CA LEU A 138 -16.50 8.78 27.13
C LEU A 138 -16.05 7.32 27.34
N GLU A 139 -16.99 6.39 27.56
CA GLU A 139 -16.70 4.94 27.62
C GLU A 139 -16.12 4.40 26.29
N PHE A 140 -16.46 5.04 25.17
CA PHE A 140 -16.00 4.67 23.84
C PHE A 140 -14.82 5.53 23.35
N GLU A 141 -14.53 6.64 24.05
CA GLU A 141 -13.38 7.49 23.76
C GLU A 141 -12.11 6.75 24.16
N VAL A 142 -11.16 6.65 23.24
CA VAL A 142 -9.82 6.12 23.50
C VAL A 142 -9.09 7.17 24.34
N PRO A 143 -8.71 6.84 25.61
CA PRO A 143 -7.99 7.78 26.46
C PRO A 143 -6.72 8.28 25.75
N ILE A 144 -6.39 9.55 25.94
CA ILE A 144 -5.25 10.18 25.25
C ILE A 144 -3.96 9.44 25.57
N GLU A 145 -3.79 8.99 26.82
CA GLU A 145 -2.66 8.17 27.26
C GLU A 145 -2.59 6.87 26.46
N LYS A 146 -3.70 6.13 26.34
CA LYS A 146 -3.79 4.91 25.55
C LYS A 146 -3.51 5.18 24.06
N SER A 147 -4.05 6.26 23.51
CA SER A 147 -3.76 6.65 22.13
C SER A 147 -2.28 7.00 21.93
N ARG A 148 -1.63 7.62 22.91
CA ARG A 148 -0.20 7.96 22.86
C ARG A 148 0.65 6.69 22.96
N GLU A 149 0.35 5.82 23.91
CA GLU A 149 1.03 4.51 24.06
C GLU A 149 0.94 3.69 22.77
N GLU A 150 -0.23 3.62 22.14
CA GLU A 150 -0.40 2.92 20.87
C GLU A 150 0.31 3.58 19.69
N LYS A 151 0.52 4.91 19.73
CA LYS A 151 1.34 5.62 18.73
C LYS A 151 2.82 5.34 18.96
N GLU A 152 3.28 5.37 20.20
CA GLU A 152 4.65 5.03 20.59
C GLU A 152 4.97 3.56 20.26
N GLN A 153 4.05 2.65 20.54
CA GLN A 153 4.18 1.24 20.18
C GLN A 153 4.25 1.05 18.66
N ARG A 154 3.39 1.74 17.88
CA ARG A 154 3.46 1.70 16.42
C ARG A 154 4.75 2.32 15.86
N GLU A 155 5.25 3.38 16.49
CA GLU A 155 6.56 3.96 16.15
C GLU A 155 7.68 2.95 16.39
N LYS A 156 7.65 2.30 17.55
CA LYS A 156 8.62 1.27 17.92
C LYS A 156 8.58 0.09 16.97
N GLU A 157 7.40 -0.44 16.66
CA GLU A 157 7.22 -1.53 15.70
C GLU A 157 7.73 -1.15 14.31
N ARG A 158 7.49 0.09 13.88
CA ARG A 158 8.00 0.59 12.60
C ARG A 158 9.52 0.67 12.60
N GLN A 159 10.11 1.15 13.70
CA GLN A 159 11.56 1.27 13.84
C GLN A 159 12.21 -0.12 13.88
N GLU A 160 11.64 -1.07 14.64
CA GLU A 160 12.07 -2.47 14.67
C GLU A 160 11.97 -3.13 13.28
N ALA A 161 10.88 -2.86 12.54
CA ALA A 161 10.72 -3.35 11.17
C ALA A 161 11.78 -2.76 10.22
N LEU A 162 12.08 -1.47 10.34
CA LEU A 162 13.11 -0.80 9.54
C LEU A 162 14.51 -1.36 9.84
N GLU A 163 14.83 -1.62 11.10
CA GLU A 163 16.10 -2.22 11.52
C GLU A 163 16.23 -3.67 11.04
N MET A 164 15.13 -4.44 11.12
CA MET A 164 15.08 -5.79 10.59
C MET A 164 15.28 -5.82 9.07
N GLU A 165 14.64 -4.92 8.34
CA GLU A 165 14.83 -4.78 6.90
C GLU A 165 16.28 -4.42 6.56
N ASN A 166 16.88 -3.45 7.26
CA ASN A 166 18.29 -3.09 7.06
C ASN A 166 19.21 -4.29 7.26
N THR A 167 18.96 -5.08 8.30
CA THR A 167 19.74 -6.28 8.60
C THR A 167 19.64 -7.30 7.46
N ARG A 168 18.43 -7.51 6.94
CA ARG A 168 18.19 -8.41 5.81
C ARG A 168 18.81 -7.94 4.49
N ILE A 169 18.93 -6.62 4.30
CA ILE A 169 19.66 -6.08 3.15
C ILE A 169 21.16 -6.33 3.31
N LEU A 170 21.70 -6.09 4.51
CA LEU A 170 23.12 -6.21 4.81
C LEU A 170 23.61 -7.67 4.82
N ASP A 171 22.76 -8.63 5.17
CA ASP A 171 23.08 -10.06 5.10
C ASP A 171 22.81 -10.68 3.71
N GLY A 172 22.25 -9.89 2.78
CA GLY A 172 21.97 -10.30 1.41
C GLY A 172 20.74 -11.20 1.23
N SER A 173 19.91 -11.37 2.27
CA SER A 173 18.64 -12.12 2.24
C SER A 173 17.46 -11.32 1.72
N TYR A 174 17.62 -10.01 1.53
CA TYR A 174 16.61 -9.15 0.93
C TYR A 174 17.22 -8.13 -0.02
N SER A 175 16.65 -8.06 -1.22
CA SER A 175 17.09 -7.19 -2.31
C SER A 175 15.94 -6.92 -3.28
N VAL A 176 16.21 -6.11 -4.29
CA VAL A 176 15.28 -5.85 -5.41
C VAL A 176 14.87 -7.12 -6.18
N ARG A 177 15.64 -8.21 -6.05
CA ARG A 177 15.36 -9.54 -6.63
C ARG A 177 14.14 -10.20 -5.99
N ASP A 178 13.89 -9.88 -4.74
CA ASP A 178 12.88 -10.52 -3.89
C ASP A 178 11.54 -9.79 -3.93
N ILE A 179 11.47 -8.67 -4.66
CA ILE A 179 10.23 -7.92 -4.91
C ILE A 179 9.42 -8.69 -5.94
N ASP A 180 8.39 -9.40 -5.47
CA ASP A 180 7.47 -10.15 -6.31
C ASP A 180 6.59 -9.21 -7.16
N MET A 181 6.62 -9.46 -8.47
CA MET A 181 5.87 -8.74 -9.49
C MET A 181 4.72 -9.59 -10.05
N GLY A 182 4.43 -10.75 -9.44
CA GLY A 182 3.44 -11.72 -9.88
C GLY A 182 2.02 -11.16 -10.06
N CYS A 183 1.68 -10.08 -9.36
CA CYS A 183 0.43 -9.35 -9.57
C CYS A 183 0.27 -8.85 -11.02
N PHE A 184 1.35 -8.46 -11.71
CA PHE A 184 1.30 -8.00 -13.10
C PHE A 184 1.27 -9.14 -14.13
N LEU A 185 1.82 -10.32 -13.77
CA LEU A 185 1.96 -11.47 -14.67
C LEU A 185 0.66 -12.28 -14.83
N ASN A 186 -0.23 -12.26 -13.83
CA ASN A 186 -1.49 -13.01 -13.84
C ASN A 186 -2.58 -12.43 -14.74
N LEU A 187 -2.34 -11.28 -15.39
CA LEU A 187 -3.28 -10.65 -16.33
C LEU A 187 -3.29 -11.31 -17.71
N LYS A 188 -2.41 -12.29 -17.96
CA LYS A 188 -2.36 -13.04 -19.23
C LYS A 188 -3.40 -14.17 -19.33
N SER A 189 -4.15 -14.46 -18.27
CA SER A 189 -4.93 -15.72 -18.17
C SER A 189 -6.42 -15.54 -17.82
N SER A 190 -7.06 -14.40 -18.11
CA SER A 190 -8.51 -14.24 -17.97
C SER A 190 -9.19 -13.77 -19.23
#